data_AF-A0A1Z9SX34-F1
#
_entry.id   AF-A0A1Z9SX34-F1
#
_cell.length_a   1.000
_cell.length_b   1.000
_cell.length_c   1.000
_cell.angle_alpha   90.00
_cell.angle_beta   90.00
_cell.angle_gamma   90.00
#
_symmetry.space_group_name_H-M   'P 1'
#
loop_
_entity.id
_entity.type
_entity.pdbx_description
1 polymer ?
#
loop_
_entity_poly.entity_id
_entity_poly.type
_entity_poly.pdbx_seq_one_letter_code
_entity_poly.pdbx_strand_id
1 'polypeptide(L)'
;MSVGDAMIATGAEENVAVVTGEVPSHVALGCIADINKNPTQENFQQKVGGLTTGDAGGAVILQRASQHSGVKTYSFSSQGR
;
A
#
# COMPACT_ATOMS: atom_id res chain seq x y z
N MET A 1 -3.79 3.13 1.16
CA MET A 1 -4.12 4.55 1.45
C MET A 1 -5.51 4.73 2.08
N SER A 2 -6.57 4.06 1.60
CA SER A 2 -7.96 4.20 2.12
C SER A 2 -8.13 4.00 3.64
N VAL A 3 -7.39 3.06 4.24
CA VAL A 3 -7.48 2.80 5.69
C VAL A 3 -6.89 3.97 6.49
N GLY A 4 -5.75 4.52 6.07
CA GLY A 4 -5.14 5.68 6.73
C GLY A 4 -6.02 6.92 6.63
N ASP A 5 -6.65 7.13 5.49
CA ASP A 5 -7.61 8.21 5.28
C ASP A 5 -8.85 8.05 6.19
N ALA A 6 -9.39 6.83 6.33
CA ALA A 6 -10.51 6.56 7.24
C ALA A 6 -10.15 6.81 8.72
N MET A 7 -8.94 6.45 9.15
CA MET A 7 -8.47 6.75 10.51
C MET A 7 -8.38 8.26 10.75
N ILE A 8 -7.93 9.02 9.75
CA ILE A 8 -7.93 10.49 9.81
C ILE A 8 -9.35 11.05 9.82
N ALA A 9 -10.24 10.56 8.96
CA ALA A 9 -11.60 11.06 8.80
C ALA A 9 -12.50 10.83 10.03
N THR A 10 -12.27 9.73 10.75
CA THR A 10 -13.04 9.35 11.95
C THR A 10 -12.55 9.99 13.24
N GLY A 11 -11.46 10.76 13.19
CA GLY A 11 -10.88 11.31 14.41
C GLY A 11 -9.90 10.37 15.12
N ALA A 12 -9.76 9.12 14.66
CA ALA A 12 -8.96 8.09 15.34
C ALA A 12 -7.47 8.44 15.35
N GLU A 13 -6.95 9.01 14.26
CA GLU A 13 -5.56 9.46 14.15
C GLU A 13 -5.45 10.84 13.50
N GLU A 14 -4.37 11.57 13.80
CA GLU A 14 -4.07 12.87 13.16
C GLU A 14 -3.03 12.73 12.03
N ASN A 15 -2.12 11.74 12.17
CA ASN A 15 -1.03 11.49 11.24
C ASN A 15 -0.90 9.97 11.01
N VAL A 16 -0.82 9.55 9.75
CA VAL A 16 -0.63 8.15 9.39
C VAL A 16 0.56 8.03 8.45
N ALA A 17 1.54 7.20 8.83
CA ALA A 17 2.64 6.83 7.95
C ALA A 17 2.22 5.64 7.09
N VAL A 18 2.30 5.79 5.77
CA VAL A 18 2.09 4.71 4.80
C VAL A 18 3.42 4.40 4.15
N VAL A 19 3.85 3.13 4.26
CA VAL A 19 5.12 2.65 3.71
C VAL A 19 4.86 1.49 2.77
N THR A 20 5.63 1.46 1.68
CA THR A 20 5.74 0.30 0.78
C THR A 20 7.21 0.03 0.54
N GLY A 21 7.54 -1.25 0.39
CA GLY A 21 8.86 -1.71 0.05
C GLY A 21 8.72 -3.07 -0.59
N GLU A 22 9.29 -3.19 -1.78
CA GLU A 22 9.24 -4.39 -2.59
C GLU A 22 10.64 -4.74 -3.11
N VAL A 23 10.98 -6.02 -3.01
CA VAL A 23 12.26 -6.55 -3.51
C VAL A 23 11.99 -7.74 -4.44
N PRO A 24 11.32 -7.53 -5.59
CA PRO A 24 11.01 -8.61 -6.53
C PRO A 24 12.23 -9.12 -7.31
N SER A 25 13.42 -8.53 -7.16
CA SER A 25 14.66 -9.05 -7.75
C SER A 25 14.90 -10.53 -7.42
N HIS A 26 14.50 -10.99 -6.23
CA HIS A 26 14.54 -12.42 -5.87
C HIS A 26 13.66 -13.29 -6.77
N VAL A 27 12.48 -12.79 -7.14
CA VAL A 27 11.54 -13.45 -8.05
C VAL A 27 12.11 -13.45 -9.47
N ALA A 28 12.65 -12.31 -9.93
CA ALA A 28 13.25 -12.21 -11.25
C ALA A 28 14.43 -13.18 -11.42
N LEU A 29 15.31 -13.29 -10.41
CA LEU A 29 16.40 -14.27 -10.40
C LEU A 29 15.89 -15.72 -10.44
N GLY A 30 14.81 -16.02 -9.71
CA GLY A 30 14.14 -17.32 -9.76
C GLY A 30 13.56 -17.64 -11.14
N CYS A 31 12.89 -16.69 -11.78
CA CYS A 31 12.38 -16.84 -13.15
C CYS A 31 13.51 -17.11 -14.15
N ILE A 32 14.64 -16.41 -14.05
CA ILE A 32 15.81 -16.64 -14.91
C ILE A 32 16.36 -18.06 -14.71
N ALA A 33 16.52 -18.49 -13.45
CA ALA A 33 17.00 -19.83 -13.14
C ALA A 33 16.06 -20.93 -13.69
N ASP A 34 14.75 -20.76 -13.54
CA ASP A 34 13.73 -21.68 -14.05
C ASP A 34 13.73 -21.75 -15.59
N ILE A 35 13.80 -20.61 -16.27
CA ILE A 35 13.87 -20.53 -17.73
C ILE A 35 15.13 -21.25 -18.24
N ASN A 36 16.28 -21.03 -17.59
CA ASN A 36 17.52 -21.69 -17.96
C ASN A 36 17.48 -23.21 -17.74
N LYS A 37 16.77 -23.68 -16.71
CA LYS A 37 16.63 -25.11 -16.42
C LYS A 37 15.66 -25.82 -17.38
N ASN A 38 14.64 -25.11 -17.88
CA ASN A 38 13.64 -25.65 -18.82
C ASN A 38 13.33 -24.62 -19.94
N PRO A 39 14.15 -24.56 -21.00
CA PRO A 39 14.11 -23.49 -22.00
C PRO A 39 13.03 -23.74 -23.07
N THR A 40 11.77 -23.91 -22.65
CA THR A 40 10.63 -23.99 -23.56
C THR A 40 9.95 -22.63 -23.72
N GLN A 41 9.33 -22.42 -24.88
CA GLN A 41 8.55 -21.21 -25.14
C GLN A 41 7.40 -21.04 -24.13
N GLU A 42 6.75 -22.15 -23.76
CA GLU A 42 5.68 -22.16 -22.76
C GLU A 42 6.19 -21.71 -21.38
N ASN A 43 7.31 -22.26 -20.91
CA ASN A 43 7.90 -21.87 -19.63
C ASN A 43 8.33 -20.40 -19.63
N PHE A 44 8.93 -19.93 -20.73
CA PHE A 44 9.27 -18.52 -20.89
C PHE A 44 8.03 -17.62 -20.79
N GLN A 45 6.95 -17.92 -21.52
CA GLN A 45 5.72 -17.13 -21.51
C GLN A 45 5.07 -17.04 -20.13
N GLN A 46 5.13 -18.11 -19.35
CA GLN A 46 4.58 -18.12 -17.98
C GLN A 46 5.42 -17.26 -17.00
N LYS A 47 6.71 -17.05 -17.28
CA LYS A 47 7.68 -16.48 -16.33
C LYS A 47 8.16 -15.07 -16.69
N VAL A 48 7.99 -14.64 -17.94
CA VAL A 48 8.49 -13.35 -18.45
C VAL A 48 7.94 -12.15 -17.67
N GLY A 49 6.74 -12.24 -17.10
CA GLY A 49 6.16 -11.20 -16.25
C GLY A 49 6.99 -10.91 -14.98
N GLY A 50 7.73 -11.89 -14.46
CA GLY A 50 8.64 -11.64 -13.32
C GLY A 50 9.79 -10.70 -13.68
N LEU A 51 10.14 -10.58 -14.96
CA LEU A 51 11.24 -9.74 -15.45
C LEU A 51 10.83 -8.28 -15.68
N THR A 52 9.54 -7.95 -15.57
CA THR A 52 9.04 -6.57 -15.70
C THR A 52 8.95 -5.85 -14.35
N THR A 53 9.40 -6.49 -13.28
CA THR A 53 9.36 -5.96 -11.92
C THR A 53 10.75 -5.48 -11.50
N GLY A 54 10.81 -4.51 -10.59
CA GLY A 54 12.05 -3.97 -10.07
C GLY A 54 11.92 -3.64 -8.59
N ASP A 55 13.07 -3.57 -7.91
CA ASP A 55 13.13 -3.21 -6.50
C ASP A 55 12.81 -1.73 -6.31
N ALA A 56 11.89 -1.45 -5.40
CA ALA A 56 11.44 -0.10 -5.13
C ALA A 56 10.85 0.00 -3.71
N GLY A 57 10.72 1.24 -3.25
CA GLY A 57 10.13 1.54 -1.97
C GLY A 57 9.67 2.99 -1.95
N GLY A 58 8.71 3.26 -1.07
CA GLY A 58 8.09 4.57 -0.94
C GLY A 58 7.51 4.78 0.44
N ALA A 59 7.50 6.02 0.87
CA ALA A 59 6.86 6.42 2.12
C ALA A 59 6.12 7.74 1.90
N VAL A 60 4.94 7.85 2.50
CA VAL A 60 4.16 9.08 2.54
C VAL A 60 3.54 9.24 3.93
N ILE A 61 3.49 10.48 4.40
CA ILE A 61 2.76 10.85 5.60
C ILE A 61 1.43 11.45 5.17
N LEU A 62 0.33 10.83 5.60
CA LEU A 62 -1.00 11.39 5.50
C LEU A 62 -1.27 12.19 6.78
N GLN A 63 -1.66 13.45 6.63
CA GLN A 63 -1.97 14.33 7.76
C GLN A 63 -3.34 14.94 7.55
N ARG A 64 -4.07 15.15 8.64
CA ARG A 64 -5.31 15.91 8.58
C ARG A 64 -5.04 17.32 8.05
N ALA A 65 -5.77 17.73 7.02
CA ALA A 65 -5.59 19.04 6.40
C ALA A 65 -5.96 20.20 7.35
N SER A 66 -6.98 20.04 8.20
CA SER A 66 -7.40 21.06 9.17
C SER A 66 -8.23 20.47 10.31
N GLN A 67 -8.42 21.19 11.41
CA GLN A 67 -9.29 20.79 12.53
C GLN A 67 -10.78 20.58 12.14
N HIS A 68 -11.18 21.00 10.94
CA HIS A 68 -12.54 20.87 10.42
C HIS A 68 -12.68 19.73 9.39
N SER A 69 -11.59 18.97 9.16
CA SER A 69 -11.56 17.87 8.19
C SER A 69 -11.86 16.54 8.88
N GLY A 70 -12.98 15.91 8.49
CA GLY A 70 -13.52 14.73 9.18
C GLY A 70 -14.30 15.11 10.44
N VAL A 71 -14.73 14.11 11.22
CA VAL A 71 -15.47 14.38 12.46
C VAL A 71 -14.63 14.02 13.66
N LYS A 72 -14.35 15.03 14.50
CA LYS A 72 -13.48 14.92 15.67
C LYS A 72 -14.23 14.86 16.99
N THR A 73 -15.31 15.62 17.12
CA THR A 73 -16.05 15.76 18.38
C THR A 73 -17.54 15.89 18.08
N TYR A 74 -18.33 14.99 18.65
CA TYR A 74 -19.79 15.13 18.71
C TYR A 74 -20.19 15.47 20.14
N SER A 75 -20.80 16.64 20.34
CA SER A 75 -21.40 17.01 21.63
C SER A 75 -22.91 16.82 21.56
N PHE A 76 -23.44 15.85 22.31
CA PHE A 76 -24.88 15.72 22.51
C PHE A 76 -25.29 16.51 23.76
N SER A 77 -26.13 17.52 23.59
CA SER A 77 -26.81 18.19 24.70
C SER A 77 -28.31 17.91 24.61
N SER A 78 -28.86 17.22 25.61
CA SER A 78 -30.30 17.02 25.75
C SER A 78 -30.85 18.05 26.72
N GLN A 79 -31.83 18.85 26.31
CA GLN A 79 -32.70 19.59 27.22
C GLN A 79 -33.93 18.73 27.46
N GLY A 80 -33.87 17.87 28.48
CA GLY A 80 -35.01 17.04 28.87
C GLY A 80 -36.24 17.91 29.13
N ARG A 81 -37.38 17.48 28.58
CA ARG A 81 -38.71 17.99 28.95
C ARG A 81 -39.41 17.00 29.86
#